data_AF-A0A1A8NDX9-F1
#
_entry.id   AF-A0A1A8NDX9-F1
#
_cell.length_a   1.000
_cell.length_b   1.000
_cell.length_c   1.000
_cell.angle_alpha   90.00
_cell.angle_beta   90.00
_cell.angle_gamma   90.00
#
_symmetry.space_group_name_H-M   'P 1'
#
loop_
_entity.id
_entity.type
_entity.pdbx_description
1 polymer ?
#
loop_
_entity_poly.entity_id
_entity_poly.type
_entity_poly.pdbx_seq_one_letter_code
_entity_poly.pdbx_strand_id
1 'polypeptide(L)'
;AFFGEDVHIEVSSESEVVFKPRTNRSYEVPLLRAGSLVNQSKAELNSLGDLVLKDVQEEDEGVYVIRDNRNSSRQLVLVVRDCALEQVVKYG
;
A
#
# COMPACT_ATOMS: atom_id res chain seq x y z
N ALA A 1 2.47 -0.63 8.86
CA ALA A 1 1.12 -1.09 9.23
C ALA A 1 1.25 -2.32 10.12
N PHE A 2 0.23 -2.64 10.89
CA PHE A 2 0.09 -3.89 11.62
C PHE A 2 -0.65 -4.93 10.78
N PHE A 3 -0.47 -6.20 11.12
CA PHE A 3 -1.23 -7.29 10.49
C PHE A 3 -2.75 -7.04 10.63
N GLY A 4 -3.46 -7.03 9.52
CA GLY A 4 -4.91 -6.79 9.43
C GLY A 4 -5.34 -5.32 9.52
N GLU A 5 -4.40 -4.38 9.47
CA GLU A 5 -4.70 -2.94 9.45
C GLU A 5 -5.14 -2.47 8.06
N ASP A 6 -5.92 -1.39 8.01
CA ASP A 6 -6.24 -0.69 6.77
C ASP A 6 -5.23 0.43 6.51
N VAL A 7 -4.64 0.48 5.31
CA VAL A 7 -3.61 1.46 4.94
C VAL A 7 -4.14 2.42 3.89
N HIS A 8 -4.04 3.71 4.19
CA HIS A 8 -4.47 4.79 3.29
C HIS A 8 -3.28 5.31 2.48
N ILE A 9 -3.42 5.31 1.16
CA ILE A 9 -2.47 5.86 0.21
C ILE A 9 -3.15 7.03 -0.50
N GLU A 10 -2.64 8.24 -0.26
CA GLU A 10 -3.11 9.44 -0.93
C GLU A 10 -2.75 9.37 -2.42
N VAL A 11 -3.77 9.45 -3.28
CA VAL A 11 -3.62 9.40 -4.74
C VAL A 11 -4.49 10.47 -5.40
N SER A 12 -4.02 11.01 -6.52
CA SER A 12 -4.79 11.95 -7.34
C SER A 12 -5.75 11.17 -8.25
N SER A 13 -6.82 11.82 -8.72
CA SER A 13 -7.85 11.20 -9.59
C SER A 13 -7.34 10.65 -10.92
N GLU A 14 -6.12 10.99 -11.34
CA GLU A 14 -5.49 10.46 -12.56
C GLU A 14 -4.22 9.66 -12.26
N SER A 15 -3.96 9.35 -10.99
CA SER A 15 -2.77 8.60 -10.59
C SER A 15 -2.85 7.13 -10.97
N GLU A 16 -1.68 6.55 -11.21
CA GLU A 16 -1.47 5.11 -11.36
C GLU A 16 -0.75 4.59 -10.12
N VAL A 17 -1.22 3.48 -9.56
CA VAL A 17 -0.56 2.80 -8.44
C VAL A 17 -0.21 1.39 -8.85
N VAL A 18 1.06 1.06 -8.71
CA VAL A 18 1.60 -0.26 -9.01
C VAL A 18 2.22 -0.84 -7.73
N PHE A 19 1.78 -2.03 -7.37
CA PHE A 19 2.35 -2.81 -6.29
C PHE A 19 3.50 -3.69 -6.78
N LYS A 20 4.61 -3.65 -6.07
CA LYS A 20 5.79 -4.50 -6.28
C LYS A 20 6.03 -5.33 -5.02
N PRO A 21 5.74 -6.64 -5.03
CA PRO A 21 5.96 -7.50 -3.89
C PRO A 21 7.42 -7.48 -3.44
N ARG A 22 7.68 -7.54 -2.13
CA ARG A 22 9.04 -7.63 -1.59
C ARG A 22 9.75 -8.90 -2.06
N THR A 23 9.00 -10.00 -2.16
CA THR A 23 9.47 -11.33 -2.55
C THR A 23 9.82 -11.43 -4.04
N ASN A 24 9.17 -10.65 -4.90
CA ASN A 24 9.40 -10.67 -6.34
C ASN A 24 9.27 -9.27 -6.95
N ARG A 25 10.38 -8.52 -6.93
CA ARG A 25 10.45 -7.14 -7.43
C ARG A 25 10.26 -7.01 -8.95
N SER A 26 10.38 -8.10 -9.69
CA SER A 26 10.14 -8.14 -11.14
C SER A 26 8.65 -8.24 -11.48
N TYR A 27 7.81 -8.56 -10.50
CA TYR A 27 6.37 -8.64 -10.66
C TYR A 27 5.73 -7.31 -10.26
N GLU A 28 4.99 -6.70 -11.18
CA GLU A 28 4.30 -5.42 -11.00
C GLU A 28 2.79 -5.66 -11.12
N VAL A 29 2.05 -5.43 -10.05
CA VAL A 29 0.59 -5.58 -10.02
C VAL A 29 -0.05 -4.20 -10.04
N PRO A 30 -0.76 -3.81 -11.11
CA PRO A 30 -1.49 -2.55 -11.13
C PRO A 30 -2.66 -2.63 -10.14
N LEU A 31 -2.69 -1.72 -9.17
CA LEU A 31 -3.80 -1.59 -8.22
C LEU A 31 -4.77 -0.50 -8.68
N LEU A 32 -4.24 0.61 -9.19
CA LEU A 32 -4.99 1.75 -9.68
C LEU A 32 -4.42 2.17 -11.04
N ARG A 33 -5.25 2.46 -12.03
CA ARG A 33 -4.84 3.02 -13.32
C ARG A 33 -5.73 4.18 -13.70
N ALA A 34 -5.13 5.36 -13.93
CA ALA A 34 -5.85 6.58 -14.31
C ALA A 34 -7.07 6.84 -13.40
N GLY A 35 -6.89 6.68 -12.07
CA GLY A 35 -7.95 6.84 -11.08
C GLY A 35 -8.98 5.71 -11.00
N SER A 36 -8.88 4.69 -11.86
CA SER A 36 -9.77 3.53 -11.82
C SER A 36 -9.11 2.37 -11.09
N LEU A 37 -9.81 1.84 -10.10
CA LEU A 37 -9.38 0.70 -9.31
C LEU A 37 -9.39 -0.57 -10.16
N VAL A 38 -8.22 -1.16 -10.35
CA VAL A 38 -8.03 -2.40 -11.14
C VAL A 38 -8.20 -3.62 -10.26
N ASN A 39 -7.73 -3.56 -9.01
CA ASN A 39 -7.80 -4.67 -8.06
C ASN A 39 -8.73 -4.33 -6.88
N GLN A 40 -10.00 -4.71 -7.03
CA GLN A 40 -11.05 -4.49 -6.03
C GLN A 40 -11.02 -5.47 -4.86
N SER A 41 -10.28 -6.59 -4.98
CA SER A 41 -10.25 -7.62 -3.95
C SER A 41 -9.37 -7.26 -2.76
N LYS A 42 -8.35 -6.41 -2.97
CA LYS A 42 -7.34 -6.05 -1.98
C LYS A 42 -7.25 -4.54 -1.71
N ALA A 43 -7.84 -3.73 -2.59
CA ALA A 43 -7.83 -2.28 -2.45
C ALA A 43 -9.23 -1.72 -2.72
N GLU A 44 -9.54 -0.58 -2.14
CA GLU A 44 -10.75 0.20 -2.36
C GLU A 44 -10.37 1.67 -2.62
N LEU A 45 -11.16 2.37 -3.42
CA LEU A 45 -11.01 3.81 -3.59
C LEU A 45 -12.03 4.52 -2.72
N ASN A 46 -11.57 5.29 -1.74
CA ASN A 46 -12.45 6.09 -0.89
C ASN A 46 -13.03 7.28 -1.69
N SER A 47 -14.19 7.78 -1.24
CA SER A 47 -14.84 9.01 -1.71
C SER A 47 -13.95 10.27 -1.67
N LEU A 48 -12.90 10.27 -0.84
CA LEU A 48 -11.89 11.34 -0.77
C LEU A 48 -10.82 11.23 -1.87
N GLY A 49 -10.82 10.15 -2.65
CA GLY A 49 -9.80 9.86 -3.66
C GLY A 49 -8.63 9.04 -3.15
N ASP A 50 -8.62 8.61 -1.89
CA ASP A 50 -7.55 7.78 -1.33
C ASP A 50 -7.70 6.31 -1.71
N LEU A 51 -6.58 5.66 -2.05
CA LEU A 51 -6.52 4.21 -2.22
C LEU A 51 -6.33 3.56 -0.84
N VAL A 52 -7.30 2.79 -0.40
CA VAL A 52 -7.30 2.07 0.88
C VAL A 52 -6.99 0.60 0.64
N LEU A 53 -5.88 0.11 1.18
CA LEU A 53 -5.57 -1.32 1.23
C LEU A 53 -6.20 -1.89 2.50
N LYS A 54 -7.01 -2.94 2.37
CA LYS A 54 -7.72 -3.54 3.51
C LYS A 54 -7.04 -4.81 3.99
N ASP A 55 -7.12 -5.05 5.29
CA ASP A 55 -6.64 -6.28 5.93
C ASP A 55 -5.22 -6.63 5.47
N VAL A 56 -4.29 -5.68 5.60
CA VAL A 56 -2.94 -5.86 5.05
C VAL A 56 -2.19 -6.96 5.77
N GLN A 57 -1.59 -7.86 5.01
CA GLN A 57 -0.84 -9.01 5.54
C GLN A 57 0.63 -8.94 5.14
N GLU A 58 1.45 -9.85 5.66
CA GLU A 58 2.87 -9.93 5.29
C GLU A 58 3.08 -10.12 3.78
N GLU A 59 2.13 -10.76 3.09
CA GLU A 59 2.16 -10.94 1.63
C GLU A 59 2.00 -9.63 0.85
N ASP A 60 1.33 -8.64 1.45
CA ASP A 60 1.12 -7.32 0.90
C ASP A 60 2.35 -6.41 1.16
N GLU A 61 3.39 -6.91 1.83
CA GLU A 61 4.64 -6.17 1.97
C GLU A 61 5.33 -5.94 0.63
N GLY A 62 5.73 -4.69 0.40
CA GLY A 62 6.35 -4.33 -0.85
C GLY A 62 6.47 -2.84 -1.08
N VAL A 63 6.76 -2.49 -2.33
CA VAL A 63 6.89 -1.10 -2.78
C VAL A 63 5.68 -0.75 -3.62
N TYR A 64 4.97 0.29 -3.22
CA TYR A 64 3.85 0.88 -3.93
C TYR A 64 4.37 2.10 -4.67
N VAL A 65 4.37 2.02 -6.00
CA VAL A 65 4.80 3.11 -6.87
C VAL A 65 3.57 3.88 -7.30
N ILE A 66 3.43 5.10 -6.80
CA ILE A 66 2.38 6.04 -7.20
C ILE A 66 2.97 6.95 -8.28
N ARG A 67 2.37 6.94 -9.47
CA ARG A 67 2.71 7.81 -10.58
C ARG A 67 1.57 8.81 -10.75
N ASP A 68 1.88 10.09 -10.62
CA ASP A 68 0.92 11.16 -10.87
C ASP A 68 1.14 11.76 -12.27
N ASN A 69 0.10 12.37 -12.83
CA ASN A 69 0.10 13.00 -14.16
C ASN A 69 1.11 14.16 -14.25
N ARG A 70 1.54 14.73 -13.11
CA ARG A 70 2.53 15.81 -13.04
C ARG A 70 3.99 15.37 -13.25
N ASN A 71 4.25 14.22 -13.87
CA ASN A 71 5.58 13.60 -14.00
C ASN A 71 6.27 13.31 -12.65
N SER A 72 5.51 13.33 -11.54
CA SER A 72 6.01 12.99 -10.22
C SER A 72 5.72 11.54 -9.95
N SER A 73 6.75 10.77 -9.59
CA SER A 73 6.58 9.42 -9.07
C SER A 73 7.00 9.39 -7.61
N ARG A 74 6.20 8.74 -6.77
CA ARG A 74 6.47 8.53 -5.36
C ARG A 74 6.49 7.03 -5.11
N GLN A 75 7.36 6.61 -4.20
CA GLN A 75 7.46 5.21 -3.78
C GLN A 75 7.15 5.16 -2.30
N LEU A 76 6.20 4.32 -1.94
CA LEU A 76 5.83 4.01 -0.57
C LEU A 76 6.27 2.58 -0.28
N VAL A 77 7.04 2.37 0.79
CA VAL A 77 7.40 1.03 1.23
C VAL A 77 6.45 0.62 2.34
N LEU A 78 5.66 -0.41 2.10
CA LEU A 78 4.80 -1.00 3.13
C LEU A 78 5.54 -2.12 3.83
N VAL A 79 5.61 -2.00 5.15
CA VAL A 79 6.12 -3.03 6.06
C VAL A 79 4.98 -3.34 7.04
N VAL A 80 4.64 -4.62 7.13
CA VAL A 80 3.58 -5.16 7.99
C VAL A 80 4.27 -5.77 9.20
N ARG A 81 3.93 -5.28 10.39
CA ARG A 81 4.47 -5.77 11.65
C ARG A 81 3.46 -6.66 12.33
N ASP A 82 3.88 -7.85 12.73
CA ASP A 82 3.16 -8.63 13.73
C ASP A 82 3.23 -7.91 15.07
N CYS A 83 2.08 -7.64 15.68
CA CYS A 83 1.97 -6.93 16.96
C CYS A 83 2.49 -7.77 18.17
N ALA A 84 3.27 -8.82 17.94
CA ALA A 84 3.70 -9.78 18.96
C ALA A 84 5.03 -9.43 19.66
N LEU A 85 5.74 -8.36 19.28
CA LEU A 85 7.05 -8.02 19.85
C LEU A 85 7.17 -6.55 20.27
N GLU A 86 6.32 -6.11 21.20
CA GLU A 86 6.76 -5.11 22.17
C GLU A 86 7.49 -5.84 23.31
N GLN A 87 8.82 -5.89 23.26
CA GLN A 87 9.60 -6.18 24.46
C GLN A 87 9.43 -5.01 25.43
N VAL A 88 8.61 -5.21 26.47
CA VAL A 88 8.55 -4.29 27.60
C VAL A 88 9.91 -4.30 28.30
N VAL A 89 10.77 -3.33 27.97
CA VAL A 89 11.97 -3.07 28.76
C VAL A 89 11.54 -2.34 30.03
N LYS A 90 11.29 -3.08 31.11
CA LYS A 90 11.16 -2.50 32.46
C LYS A 90 12.57 -2.22 32.99
N TYR A 91 12.97 -0.96 33.03
CA TYR A 91 14.01 -0.52 33.96
C TYR A 91 13.32 -0.19 35.28
N GLY A 92 13.64 -1.00 36.30
CA GLY A 92 13.28 -0.76 37.69
C GLY A 92 14.16 0.29 38.34
#